data_AF-A0A1F6Q420-F1
#
_entry.id   AF-A0A1F6Q420-F1
#
_cell.length_a   1.000
_cell.length_b   1.000
_cell.length_c   1.000
_cell.angle_alpha   90.00
_cell.angle_beta   90.00
_cell.angle_gamma   90.00
#
_symmetry.space_group_name_H-M   'P 1'
#
loop_
_entity.id
_entity.type
_entity.pdbx_description
1 polymer ?
#
loop_
_entity_poly.entity_id
_entity_poly.type
_entity_poly.pdbx_seq_one_letter_code
_entity_poly.pdbx_strand_id
1 'polypeptide(L)'
;MKKDREYTIREQIKMMLLWRDISLSKLVRKLNKDYGYSDSQSNLSRKLIKNTIKYDEVKKIADILGYNIIFQEHENWQDWEE
;
A
#
# COMPACT_ATOMS: atom_id res chain seq x y z
N MET A 1 -13.28 -19.58 -15.66
CA MET A 1 -12.28 -19.00 -14.74
C MET A 1 -12.65 -17.55 -14.48
N LYS A 2 -12.82 -17.13 -13.22
CA LYS A 2 -12.93 -15.70 -12.92
C LYS A 2 -11.58 -15.09 -13.24
N LYS A 3 -11.54 -14.09 -14.12
CA LYS A 3 -10.34 -13.28 -14.30
C LYS A 3 -10.07 -12.65 -12.94
N ASP A 4 -8.96 -13.01 -12.31
CA ASP A 4 -8.57 -12.37 -11.05
C ASP A 4 -8.47 -10.88 -11.34
N ARG A 5 -9.35 -10.11 -10.68
CA ARG A 5 -9.35 -8.68 -10.87
C ARG A 5 -8.05 -8.15 -10.28
N GLU A 6 -7.38 -7.27 -10.99
CA GLU A 6 -6.24 -6.55 -10.42
C GLU A 6 -6.77 -5.53 -9.40
N TYR A 7 -6.32 -5.64 -8.15
CA TYR A 7 -6.70 -4.70 -7.09
C TYR A 7 -5.84 -3.45 -7.16
N THR A 8 -6.46 -2.29 -7.13
CA THR A 8 -5.70 -1.02 -7.03
C THR A 8 -4.98 -0.94 -5.69
N ILE A 9 -3.90 -0.16 -5.60
CA ILE A 9 -3.17 0.08 -4.33
C ILE A 9 -4.13 0.55 -3.21
N ARG A 10 -5.12 1.39 -3.56
CA ARG A 10 -6.15 1.86 -2.63
C ARG A 10 -6.97 0.71 -2.04
N GLU A 11 -7.37 -0.25 -2.87
CA GLU A 11 -8.17 -1.39 -2.45
C GLU A 11 -7.37 -2.34 -1.58
N GLN A 12 -6.12 -2.62 -1.98
CA GLN A 12 -5.20 -3.43 -1.21
C GLN A 12 -4.96 -2.84 0.19
N ILE A 13 -4.65 -1.54 0.29
CA ILE A 13 -4.46 -0.86 1.58
C ILE A 13 -5.73 -0.87 2.44
N LYS A 14 -6.92 -0.65 1.84
CA LYS A 14 -8.19 -0.75 2.56
C LYS A 14 -8.44 -2.15 3.11
N MET A 15 -8.14 -3.18 2.33
CA MET A 15 -8.27 -4.57 2.78
C MET A 15 -7.31 -4.84 3.94
N MET A 16 -6.03 -4.47 3.84
CA MET A 16 -5.05 -4.65 4.92
C MET A 16 -5.50 -3.95 6.22
N LEU A 17 -6.04 -2.73 6.11
CA LEU A 17 -6.61 -2.01 7.26
C LEU A 17 -7.78 -2.76 7.91
N LEU A 18 -8.70 -3.28 7.09
CA LEU A 18 -9.83 -4.07 7.55
C LEU A 18 -9.36 -5.34 8.25
N TRP A 19 -8.43 -6.09 7.67
CA TRP A 19 -7.89 -7.33 8.24
C TRP A 19 -7.16 -7.13 9.57
N ARG A 20 -6.64 -5.93 9.83
CA ARG A 20 -5.95 -5.59 11.08
C ARG A 20 -6.85 -4.87 12.09
N ASP A 21 -8.12 -4.62 11.76
CA ASP A 21 -9.03 -3.78 12.57
C ASP A 21 -8.41 -2.40 12.91
N ILE A 22 -7.78 -1.76 11.92
CA ILE A 22 -7.12 -0.46 12.05
C ILE A 22 -7.85 0.56 11.19
N SER A 23 -8.25 1.68 11.79
CA SER A 23 -8.79 2.81 11.04
C SER A 23 -7.68 3.58 10.31
N LEU A 24 -8.03 4.22 9.18
CA LEU A 24 -7.10 5.07 8.44
C LEU A 24 -6.48 6.18 9.32
N SER A 25 -7.26 6.74 10.25
CA SER A 25 -6.78 7.74 11.21
C SER A 25 -5.72 7.17 12.15
N LYS A 26 -5.90 5.93 12.62
CA LYS A 26 -4.93 5.25 13.48
C LYS A 26 -3.63 4.92 12.72
N LEU A 27 -3.74 4.48 11.46
CA LEU A 27 -2.57 4.30 10.58
C LEU A 27 -1.78 5.60 10.42
N VAL A 28 -2.45 6.72 10.09
CA VAL A 28 -1.78 8.02 9.89
C VAL A 28 -1.09 8.49 11.18
N ARG A 29 -1.75 8.36 12.34
CA ARG A 29 -1.12 8.69 13.62
C ARG A 29 0.14 7.87 13.87
N LYS A 30 0.11 6.58 13.52
CA LYS A 30 1.27 5.70 13.68
C LYS A 30 2.38 6.01 12.68
N LEU A 31 2.05 6.32 11.43
CA LEU A 31 3.01 6.83 10.44
C LEU A 31 3.71 8.10 10.93
N ASN A 32 2.95 9.04 11.48
CA ASN A 32 3.48 10.31 11.98
C ASN A 32 4.40 10.10 13.19
N LYS A 33 4.04 9.16 14.08
CA LYS A 33 4.82 8.83 15.26
C LYS A 33 6.11 8.07 14.94
N ASP A 34 6.03 7.03 14.11
CA ASP A 34 7.11 6.07 13.96
C ASP A 34 8.11 6.46 12.86
N TYR A 35 7.68 7.26 11.86
CA TYR A 35 8.52 7.67 10.71
C TYR A 35 8.63 9.18 10.53
N GLY A 36 8.15 9.99 11.48
CA GLY A 36 8.12 11.45 11.34
C GLY A 36 7.29 11.93 10.14
N TYR A 37 6.34 11.10 9.67
CA TYR A 37 5.45 11.47 8.59
C TYR A 37 4.64 12.71 8.99
N SER A 38 4.57 13.73 8.14
CA SER A 38 3.93 15.01 8.47
C SER A 38 2.61 15.18 7.75
N ASP A 39 1.78 14.13 7.75
CA ASP A 39 0.61 14.09 6.88
C ASP A 39 -0.71 13.94 7.61
N SER A 40 -1.78 14.36 6.95
CA SER A 40 -3.14 14.25 7.49
C SER A 40 -3.87 13.04 6.90
N GLN A 41 -4.89 12.55 7.62
CA GLN A 41 -5.78 11.50 7.12
C GLN A 41 -6.41 11.90 5.77
N SER A 42 -6.78 13.16 5.61
CA SER A 42 -7.36 13.65 4.35
C SER A 42 -6.36 13.60 3.21
N ASN A 43 -5.09 13.92 3.46
CA ASN A 43 -4.07 13.89 2.42
C ASN A 43 -3.71 12.45 2.02
N LEU A 44 -3.53 11.55 2.98
CA LEU A 44 -3.31 10.12 2.66
C LEU A 44 -4.49 9.55 1.86
N SER A 45 -5.73 9.88 2.25
CA SER A 45 -6.93 9.48 1.50
C SER A 45 -6.91 10.03 0.06
N ARG A 46 -6.53 11.30 -0.14
CA ARG A 46 -6.40 11.90 -1.48
C ARG A 46 -5.31 11.22 -2.31
N LYS A 47 -4.15 10.92 -1.72
CA LYS A 47 -3.06 10.19 -2.40
C LYS A 47 -3.51 8.82 -2.89
N LEU A 48 -4.27 8.10 -2.07
CA LEU A 48 -4.84 6.80 -2.44
C LEU A 48 -5.91 6.93 -3.55
N ILE A 49 -6.74 7.97 -3.52
CA ILE A 49 -7.75 8.21 -4.55
C ILE A 49 -7.12 8.61 -5.89
N LYS A 50 -6.10 9.48 -5.86
CA LYS A 50 -5.42 9.99 -7.06
C LYS A 50 -4.31 9.08 -7.59
N ASN A 51 -4.06 7.94 -6.93
CA ASN A 51 -2.96 7.04 -7.23
C ASN A 51 -1.59 7.74 -7.22
N THR A 52 -1.40 8.72 -6.34
CA THR A 52 -0.16 9.49 -6.18
C THR A 52 0.61 9.11 -4.92
N ILE A 53 0.28 7.98 -4.31
CA ILE A 53 1.01 7.47 -3.15
C ILE A 53 2.38 6.96 -3.61
N LYS A 54 3.43 7.34 -2.88
CA LYS A 54 4.79 6.93 -3.19
C LYS A 54 5.04 5.52 -2.68
N TYR A 55 5.93 4.80 -3.35
CA TYR A 55 6.33 3.44 -2.93
C TYR A 55 6.87 3.41 -1.49
N ASP A 56 7.66 4.41 -1.10
CA ASP A 56 8.18 4.52 0.27
C ASP A 56 7.08 4.67 1.33
N GLU A 57 5.96 5.33 0.99
CA GLU A 57 4.79 5.42 1.87
C GLU A 57 4.10 4.05 1.97
N VAL A 58 3.99 3.31 0.86
CA VAL A 58 3.44 1.95 0.86
C VAL A 58 4.29 1.00 1.71
N LYS A 59 5.63 1.10 1.64
CA LYS A 59 6.56 0.35 2.49
C LYS A 59 6.30 0.59 3.98
N LYS A 60 6.19 1.86 4.40
CA LYS A 60 5.91 2.23 5.79
C LYS A 60 4.53 1.74 6.26
N ILE A 61 3.53 1.80 5.38
CA ILE A 61 2.20 1.25 5.66
C ILE A 61 2.28 -0.27 5.86
N ALA A 62 3.00 -0.98 4.99
CA ALA A 62 3.18 -2.42 5.10
C ALA A 62 3.86 -2.80 6.43
N ASP A 63 4.93 -2.09 6.80
CA ASP A 63 5.65 -2.29 8.06
C ASP A 63 4.74 -2.09 9.28
N ILE A 64 4.01 -0.97 9.34
CA ILE A 64 3.04 -0.71 10.43
C ILE A 64 1.96 -1.78 10.55
N LEU A 65 1.49 -2.30 9.41
CA LEU A 65 0.43 -3.30 9.35
C LEU A 65 0.97 -4.73 9.45
N GLY A 66 2.29 -4.92 9.57
CA GLY A 66 2.94 -6.23 9.67
C GLY A 66 2.80 -7.07 8.41
N TYR A 67 3.05 -6.47 7.25
CA TYR A 67 3.07 -7.14 5.94
C TYR A 67 4.42 -6.95 5.25
N ASN A 68 4.83 -7.96 4.48
CA ASN A 68 5.99 -7.90 3.61
C ASN A 68 5.55 -7.56 2.18
N ILE A 69 6.34 -6.73 1.49
CA ILE A 69 6.21 -6.52 0.04
C ILE A 69 7.15 -7.50 -0.64
N ILE A 70 6.59 -8.41 -1.44
CA ILE A 70 7.36 -9.43 -2.16
C ILE A 70 7.33 -9.09 -3.64
N PHE A 71 8.52 -9.04 -4.26
CA PHE A 71 8.64 -9.07 -5.71
C PHE A 71 8.78 -10.53 -6.13
N GLN A 72 7.95 -10.94 -7.09
CA GLN A 72 8.00 -12.27 -7.67
C GLN A 72 8.31 -12.15 -9.15
N GLU A 73 9.18 -13.03 -9.64
CA GLU A 73 9.46 -13.12 -11.07
C GLU A 73 8.17 -13.49 -11.82
N HIS A 74 7.97 -12.87 -12.98
CA HIS A 74 6.88 -13.27 -13.85
C HIS A 74 7.25 -14.60 -14.51
N GLU A 75 6.35 -15.59 -14.44
CA GLU A 75 6.56 -16.92 -15.06
C GLU A 75 6.91 -16.83 -16.57
N ASN A 76 6.44 -15.77 -17.23
CA ASN A 76 6.66 -15.51 -18.66
C ASN A 76 7.63 -14.34 -18.90
N TRP A 77 8.53 -14.04 -17.95
CA TRP A 77 9.57 -13.05 -18.20
C TRP A 77 10.47 -13.55 -19.34
N GLN A 78 10.40 -12.87 -20.47
CA GLN A 78 11.30 -13.11 -21.61
C GLN A 78 12.43 -12.10 -21.53
N ASP A 79 13.65 -12.60 -21.68
CA ASP A 79 14.83 -11.75 -21.75
C ASP A 79 14.74 -10.86 -23.00
N TRP A 80 15.29 -9.65 -22.91
CA TRP A 80 15.36 -8.75 -24.05
C TRP A 80 16.62 -9.14 -24.84
N GLU A 81 16.59 -10.26 -25.57
CA GLU A 81 17.65 -10.54 -26.55
C GLU A 81 17.67 -9.41 -27.61
N GLU A 82 18.84 -8.77 -27.76
CA GLU A 82 19.14 -7.84 -28.88
C GLU A 82 19.39 -8.60 -30.19
#